data_AF-A0A8T5WP87-F1
#
_entry.id   AF-A0A8T5WP87-F1
#
_cell.length_a   1.000
_cell.length_b   1.000
_cell.length_c   1.000
_cell.angle_alpha   90.00
_cell.angle_beta   90.00
_cell.angle_gamma   90.00
#
_symmetry.space_group_name_H-M   'P 1'
#
loop_
_entity.id
_entity.type
_entity.pdbx_description
1 polymer ?
#
loop_
_entity_poly.entity_id
_entity_poly.type
_entity_poly.pdbx_seq_one_letter_code
_entity_poly.pdbx_strand_id
1 'polypeptide(L)'
;MANGVYILFSIIDLVLLFTGAFLAYRIYTFHNLSKGWLTVPLGFFLMGIRRILATSNYLGYFQNSFLSLEYVDSVFIPLIITLLLVFGLWAMYHNFQSFSLVQSGVEKKVQAFKKSQRRKKKR
;
A
#
# COMPACT_ATOMS: atom_id res chain seq x y z
N MET A 1 -18.97 6.69 -29.74
CA MET A 1 -17.50 6.86 -29.56
C MET A 1 -17.11 7.11 -28.10
N ALA A 2 -17.90 7.84 -27.30
CA ALA A 2 -17.61 8.11 -25.88
C ALA A 2 -17.41 6.85 -25.01
N ASN A 3 -18.20 5.80 -25.25
CA ASN A 3 -18.16 4.57 -24.43
C ASN A 3 -16.84 3.80 -24.60
N GLY A 4 -16.24 3.80 -25.80
CA GLY A 4 -14.98 3.11 -26.07
C GLY A 4 -13.80 3.75 -25.33
N VAL A 5 -13.78 5.08 -25.26
CA VAL A 5 -12.74 5.84 -24.54
C VAL A 5 -12.85 5.59 -23.02
N TYR A 6 -14.06 5.58 -22.47
CA TYR A 6 -14.28 5.28 -21.05
C TYR A 6 -13.81 3.86 -20.67
N ILE A 7 -14.11 2.86 -21.50
CA ILE A 7 -13.69 1.47 -21.27
C ILE A 7 -12.16 1.36 -21.31
N LEU A 8 -11.52 1.99 -22.29
CA LEU A 8 -10.05 2.00 -22.41
C LEU A 8 -9.39 2.57 -21.15
N PHE A 9 -9.86 3.75 -20.68
CA PHE A 9 -9.34 4.33 -19.44
C PHE A 9 -9.59 3.45 -18.23
N SER A 10 -10.74 2.77 -18.16
CA SER A 10 -11.06 1.86 -17.05
C SER A 10 -10.14 0.64 -17.02
N ILE A 11 -9.76 0.11 -18.19
CA ILE A 11 -8.79 -0.99 -18.29
C ILE A 11 -7.40 -0.51 -17.84
N ILE A 12 -6.96 0.65 -18.31
CA ILE A 12 -5.65 1.23 -17.91
C ILE A 12 -5.62 1.44 -16.39
N ASP A 13 -6.68 2.02 -15.83
CA ASP A 13 -6.81 2.28 -14.39
C ASP A 13 -6.73 0.97 -13.59
N LEU A 14 -7.43 -0.09 -14.02
CA LEU A 14 -7.35 -1.41 -13.39
C LEU A 14 -5.93 -1.99 -13.46
N VAL A 15 -5.27 -1.92 -14.61
CA VAL A 15 -3.88 -2.40 -14.75
C VAL A 15 -2.95 -1.68 -13.78
N LEU A 16 -3.09 -0.36 -13.64
CA LEU A 16 -2.30 0.44 -12.70
C LEU A 16 -2.59 0.07 -11.24
N LEU A 17 -3.86 -0.11 -10.87
CA LEU A 17 -4.25 -0.51 -9.51
C LEU A 17 -3.70 -1.88 -9.12
N PHE A 18 -3.81 -2.88 -10.01
CA PHE A 18 -3.27 -4.22 -9.76
C PHE A 18 -1.73 -4.21 -9.73
N THR A 19 -1.09 -3.43 -10.60
CA THR A 19 0.36 -3.25 -10.58
C THR A 19 0.82 -2.58 -9.27
N GLY A 20 0.10 -1.56 -8.81
CA GLY A 20 0.34 -0.90 -7.53
C GLY A 20 0.20 -1.84 -6.34
N ALA A 21 -0.87 -2.65 -6.32
CA ALA A 21 -1.07 -3.68 -5.29
C ALA A 21 0.08 -4.71 -5.29
N PHE A 22 0.47 -5.19 -6.47
CA PHE A 22 1.57 -6.14 -6.63
C PHE A 22 2.89 -5.56 -6.11
N LEU A 23 3.24 -4.34 -6.50
CA LEU A 23 4.45 -3.66 -6.03
C LEU A 23 4.42 -3.42 -4.52
N ALA A 24 3.29 -2.98 -3.96
CA ALA A 24 3.13 -2.81 -2.52
C ALA A 24 3.33 -4.13 -1.76
N TYR A 25 2.82 -5.24 -2.28
CA TYR A 25 3.04 -6.58 -1.72
C TYR A 25 4.49 -7.06 -1.87
N ARG A 26 5.17 -6.72 -2.97
CA ARG A 26 6.60 -7.00 -3.10
C ARG A 26 7.41 -6.23 -2.07
N ILE A 27 7.11 -4.95 -1.85
CA ILE A 27 7.77 -4.12 -0.82
C ILE A 27 7.58 -4.72 0.58
N TYR A 28 6.36 -5.18 0.90
CA TYR A 28 6.07 -5.92 2.14
C TYR A 28 7.07 -7.06 2.36
N THR A 29 7.23 -7.89 1.33
CA THR A 29 8.01 -9.12 1.38
C THR A 29 9.51 -8.84 1.46
N PHE A 30 9.99 -7.81 0.74
CA PHE A 30 11.41 -7.47 0.69
C PHE A 30 11.92 -6.75 1.94
N HIS A 31 11.11 -5.87 2.54
CA HIS A 31 11.56 -5.03 3.65
C HIS A 31 11.14 -5.56 5.02
N ASN A 32 10.49 -6.74 5.08
CA ASN A 32 9.94 -7.31 6.31
C ASN A 32 9.13 -6.27 7.10
N LEU A 33 8.35 -5.46 6.39
CA LEU A 33 7.53 -4.42 7.00
C LEU A 33 6.51 -5.07 7.95
N SER A 34 6.12 -4.32 8.98
CA SER A 34 5.07 -4.78 9.90
C SER A 34 3.80 -5.16 9.13
N LYS A 35 3.04 -6.11 9.69
CA LYS A 35 1.76 -6.57 9.13
C LYS A 35 0.79 -5.44 8.75
N GLY A 36 0.90 -4.27 9.38
CA GLY A 36 0.11 -3.09 9.04
C GLY A 36 0.32 -2.59 7.61
N TRP A 37 1.46 -2.85 6.96
CA TRP A 37 1.66 -2.49 5.56
C TRP A 37 0.76 -3.27 4.59
N LEU A 38 0.23 -4.44 4.99
CA LEU A 38 -0.74 -5.20 4.17
C LEU A 38 -2.06 -4.45 3.93
N THR A 39 -2.35 -3.40 4.69
CA THR A 39 -3.52 -2.56 4.41
C THR A 39 -3.37 -1.74 3.13
N VAL A 40 -2.14 -1.46 2.68
CA VAL A 40 -1.88 -0.76 1.40
C VAL A 40 -2.30 -1.60 0.19
N PRO A 41 -1.78 -2.83 -0.02
CA PRO A 41 -2.24 -3.67 -1.12
C PRO A 41 -3.73 -4.03 -0.99
N LEU A 42 -4.26 -4.17 0.23
CA LEU A 42 -5.70 -4.34 0.44
C LEU A 42 -6.51 -3.11 -0.02
N GLY A 43 -6.02 -1.89 0.24
CA GLY A 43 -6.62 -0.64 -0.23
C GLY A 43 -6.66 -0.56 -1.76
N PHE A 44 -5.55 -0.90 -2.43
CA PHE A 44 -5.51 -0.99 -3.90
C PHE A 44 -6.48 -2.05 -4.44
N PHE A 45 -6.59 -3.20 -3.78
CA PHE A 45 -7.52 -4.25 -4.17
C PHE A 45 -8.99 -3.79 -4.06
N LEU A 46 -9.35 -3.10 -2.98
CA LEU A 46 -10.69 -2.51 -2.80
C LEU A 46 -10.98 -1.43 -3.84
N MET A 47 -10.00 -0.58 -4.18
CA MET A 47 -10.13 0.37 -5.30
C MET A 47 -10.40 -0.34 -6.63
N GLY A 48 -9.70 -1.45 -6.89
CA GLY A 48 -9.91 -2.28 -8.08
C GLY A 48 -11.34 -2.84 -8.16
N ILE A 49 -11.83 -3.43 -7.06
CA ILE A 49 -13.22 -3.92 -6.97
C ILE A 49 -14.22 -2.79 -7.24
N ARG A 50 -14.04 -1.64 -6.58
CA ARG A 50 -14.89 -0.46 -6.79
C ARG A 50 -14.91 -0.03 -8.26
N ARG A 51 -13.74 0.00 -8.91
CA ARG A 51 -13.62 0.37 -10.33
C ARG A 51 -14.33 -0.62 -11.25
N ILE A 52 -14.23 -1.92 -10.96
CA ILE A 52 -14.97 -2.97 -11.70
C ILE A 52 -16.47 -2.72 -11.55
N LEU A 53 -16.97 -2.54 -10.33
CA LEU A 53 -18.40 -2.28 -10.07
C LEU A 53 -18.90 -1.03 -10.79
N ALA A 54 -18.16 0.08 -10.74
CA ALA A 54 -18.50 1.30 -11.46
C ALA A 54 -18.56 1.09 -12.98
N THR A 55 -17.62 0.32 -13.54
CA THR A 55 -17.60 -0.01 -14.97
C THR A 55 -18.76 -0.92 -15.36
N SER A 56 -19.09 -1.92 -14.55
CA SER A 56 -20.24 -2.82 -14.77
C SER A 56 -21.57 -2.07 -14.71
N ASN A 57 -21.70 -1.10 -13.80
CA ASN A 57 -22.86 -0.20 -13.72
C ASN A 57 -22.98 0.68 -14.97
N TYR A 58 -21.88 1.27 -15.42
CA TYR A 58 -21.85 2.07 -16.65
C TYR A 58 -22.30 1.27 -17.89
N LEU A 59 -21.94 -0.01 -17.96
CA LEU A 59 -22.33 -0.91 -19.05
C LEU A 59 -23.77 -1.43 -18.96
N GLY A 60 -24.51 -1.05 -17.91
CA GLY A 60 -25.93 -1.37 -17.77
C GLY A 60 -26.24 -2.74 -17.16
N TYR A 61 -25.25 -3.50 -16.69
CA TYR A 61 -25.47 -4.85 -16.15
C TYR A 61 -26.25 -4.88 -14.82
N PHE A 62 -26.36 -3.74 -14.13
CA PHE A 62 -26.80 -3.67 -12.75
C PHE A 62 -27.73 -2.46 -12.45
N GLN A 63 -28.45 -1.96 -13.46
CA GLN A 63 -29.22 -0.69 -13.37
C GLN A 63 -30.33 -0.62 -12.31
N ASN A 64 -30.80 -1.74 -11.73
CA ASN A 64 -32.02 -1.77 -10.92
C ASN A 64 -31.83 -1.91 -9.40
N SER A 65 -30.59 -1.93 -8.87
CA SER A 65 -30.35 -2.26 -7.45
C SER A 65 -29.78 -1.11 -6.57
N PHE A 66 -29.68 0.15 -7.07
CA PHE A 66 -28.62 1.06 -6.58
C PHE A 66 -28.99 2.35 -5.84
N LEU A 67 -30.26 2.72 -5.63
CA LEU A 67 -30.59 3.99 -4.96
C LEU A 67 -30.05 4.11 -3.51
N SER A 68 -29.81 3.00 -2.81
CA SER A 68 -29.19 2.99 -1.47
C SER A 68 -27.67 2.74 -1.48
N LEU A 69 -27.09 2.35 -2.62
CA LEU A 69 -25.66 2.04 -2.77
C LEU A 69 -24.82 3.25 -3.19
N GLU A 70 -25.44 4.30 -3.70
CA GLU A 70 -24.73 5.50 -4.17
C GLU A 70 -23.97 6.22 -3.05
N TYR A 71 -24.55 6.32 -1.85
CA TYR A 71 -23.87 6.85 -0.67
C TYR A 71 -22.74 5.94 -0.18
N VAL A 72 -22.92 4.62 -0.28
CA VAL A 72 -21.91 3.64 0.13
C VAL A 72 -20.69 3.73 -0.80
N ASP A 73 -20.91 3.81 -2.11
CA ASP A 73 -19.85 3.93 -3.11
C ASP A 73 -19.18 5.30 -3.13
N SER A 74 -19.93 6.38 -2.85
CA SER A 74 -19.40 7.75 -2.92
C SER A 74 -18.68 8.19 -1.64
N VAL A 75 -19.04 7.65 -0.48
CA VAL A 75 -18.53 8.13 0.82
C VAL A 75 -17.86 7.03 1.62
N PHE A 76 -18.56 5.92 1.89
CA PHE A 76 -18.05 4.88 2.79
C PHE A 76 -16.85 4.12 2.22
N ILE A 77 -16.93 3.65 0.97
CA ILE A 77 -15.84 2.88 0.34
C ILE A 77 -14.57 3.74 0.22
N PRO A 78 -14.61 4.99 -0.30
CA PRO A 78 -13.43 5.86 -0.31
C PRO A 78 -12.84 6.09 1.07
N LEU A 79 -13.69 6.31 2.08
CA LEU A 79 -13.24 6.55 3.46
C LEU A 79 -12.51 5.34 4.04
N ILE A 80 -13.05 4.12 3.84
CA ILE A 80 -12.39 2.88 4.27
C ILE A 80 -11.04 2.71 3.57
N ILE A 81 -10.98 2.97 2.26
CA ILE A 81 -9.74 2.90 1.49
C ILE A 81 -8.72 3.91 2.02
N THR A 82 -9.12 5.16 2.26
CA THR A 82 -8.24 6.19 2.82
C THR A 82 -7.71 5.79 4.20
N LEU A 83 -8.56 5.26 5.08
CA LEU A 83 -8.14 4.78 6.40
C LEU A 83 -7.12 3.63 6.28
N LEU A 84 -7.34 2.67 5.38
CA LEU A 84 -6.41 1.57 5.13
C LEU A 84 -5.05 2.07 4.61
N LEU A 85 -5.06 3.03 3.69
CA LEU A 85 -3.84 3.63 3.15
C LEU A 85 -3.09 4.42 4.22
N VAL A 86 -3.78 5.24 5.03
CA VAL A 86 -3.20 5.99 6.14
C VAL A 86 -2.56 5.05 7.15
N PHE A 87 -3.28 4.00 7.56
CA PHE A 87 -2.75 3.01 8.50
C PHE A 87 -1.51 2.29 7.94
N GLY A 88 -1.51 1.96 6.65
CA GLY A 88 -0.40 1.31 5.99
C GLY A 88 0.84 2.19 5.91
N LEU A 89 0.67 3.46 5.53
CA LEU A 89 1.74 4.47 5.52
C LEU A 89 2.27 4.75 6.93
N TRP A 90 1.39 4.82 7.92
CA TRP A 90 1.78 4.98 9.32
C TRP A 90 2.62 3.80 9.83
N ALA A 91 2.22 2.58 9.49
CA ALA A 91 2.98 1.38 9.80
C ALA A 91 4.36 1.37 9.12
N MET A 92 4.46 1.83 7.86
CA MET A 92 5.73 2.01 7.16
C MET A 92 6.64 3.02 7.87
N TYR A 93 6.09 4.17 8.26
CA TYR A 93 6.81 5.24 8.95
C TYR A 93 7.46 4.73 10.25
N HIS A 94 6.72 3.99 11.08
CA HIS A 94 7.25 3.43 12.33
C HIS A 94 8.31 2.34 12.12
N ASN A 95 8.21 1.53 11.06
CA ASN A 95 9.27 0.57 10.74
C ASN A 95 10.58 1.29 10.36
N PHE A 96 10.51 2.38 9.59
CA PHE A 96 11.73 3.13 9.24
C PHE A 96 12.39 3.77 10.45
N GLN A 97 11.62 4.33 11.39
CA GLN A 97 12.18 4.83 12.64
C GLN A 97 12.90 3.73 13.42
N SER A 98 12.26 2.55 13.52
CA SER A 98 12.83 1.39 14.22
C SER A 98 14.13 0.92 13.57
N PHE A 99 14.18 0.90 12.23
CA PHE A 99 15.37 0.52 11.47
C PHE A 99 16.54 1.51 11.71
N SER A 100 16.26 2.82 11.67
CA SER A 100 17.26 3.86 11.95
C SER A 100 17.88 3.72 13.34
N LEU A 101 17.04 3.44 14.35
CA LEU A 101 17.49 3.20 15.71
C LEU A 101 18.39 1.97 15.82
N VAL A 102 18.00 0.85 15.20
CA VAL A 102 18.80 -0.39 15.19
C VAL A 102 20.13 -0.17 14.47
N GLN A 103 20.14 0.48 13.30
CA GLN A 103 21.35 0.77 12.55
C GLN A 103 22.34 1.60 13.39
N SER A 104 21.87 2.67 14.03
CA SER A 104 22.72 3.51 14.89
C SER A 104 23.33 2.75 16.08
N GLY A 105 22.57 1.79 16.64
CA GLY A 105 23.06 0.93 17.72
C GLY A 105 24.12 -0.06 17.26
N VAL A 106 23.93 -0.66 16.09
CA VAL A 106 24.88 -1.61 15.48
C VAL A 106 26.17 -0.89 15.10
N GLU A 107 26.10 0.29 14.48
CA GLU A 107 27.29 1.08 14.12
C GLU A 107 28.13 1.45 15.35
N LYS A 108 27.48 1.89 16.43
CA LYS A 108 28.16 2.17 17.72
C LYS A 108 28.85 0.94 18.28
N LYS A 109 28.20 -0.23 18.25
CA LYS A 109 28.80 -1.51 18.71
C LYS A 109 29.99 -1.93 17.84
N VAL A 110 29.89 -1.82 16.51
CA VAL A 110 30.98 -2.14 15.58
C VAL A 110 32.17 -1.20 15.80
N GLN A 111 31.95 0.10 15.99
CA GLN A 111 33.01 1.05 16.30
C GLN A 111 33.69 0.74 17.64
N ALA A 112 32.92 0.41 18.68
CA ALA A 112 33.45 0.01 19.98
C ALA A 112 34.31 -1.26 19.88
N PHE A 113 33.86 -2.25 19.11
CA PHE A 113 34.62 -3.49 18.85
C PHE A 113 35.92 -3.22 18.07
N LYS A 114 35.88 -2.40 17.01
CA LYS A 114 37.09 -1.99 16.28
C LYS A 114 38.10 -1.27 17.18
N LYS A 115 37.61 -0.43 18.11
CA LYS A 115 38.47 0.30 19.06
C LYS A 115 39.11 -0.63 20.09
N SER A 116 38.39 -1.66 20.57
CA SER A 116 38.94 -2.65 21.50
C SER A 116 40.00 -3.55 20.85
N GLN A 117 39.76 -3.99 19.62
CA GLN A 117 40.72 -4.76 18.81
C GLN A 117 42.04 -3.99 18.58
N ARG A 118 41.97 -2.70 18.24
CA ARG A 118 43.16 -1.85 18.07
C ARG A 118 43.97 -1.68 19.36
N ARG A 119 43.32 -1.65 20.52
CA ARG A 119 44.01 -1.57 21.83
C ARG A 119 44.71 -2.88 22.18
N LYS A 120 44.12 -4.04 21.86
CA LYS A 120 44.76 -5.35 22.08
C LYS A 120 45.99 -5.57 21.20
N LYS A 121 46.01 -5.06 19.97
CA LYS A 121 47.15 -5.22 19.04
C LYS A 121 48.37 -4.31 19.36
N LYS A 122 48.21 -3.35 20.28
CA LYS A 122 49.28 -2.42 20.72
C LYS A 122 49.96 -2.82 22.02
N ARG A 123 49.39 -3.78 22.75
CA ARG A 123 50.03 -4.46 23.89
C ARG A 123 50.68 -5.74 23.39
#